data_AF-A0A959AST7-F1
#
_entry.id   AF-A0A959AST7-F1
#
_cell.length_a   1.000
_cell.length_b   1.000
_cell.length_c   1.000
_cell.angle_alpha   90.00
_cell.angle_beta   90.00
_cell.angle_gamma   90.00
#
_symmetry.space_group_name_H-M   'P 1'
#
loop_
_entity.id
_entity.type
_entity.pdbx_description
1 polymer ?
#
loop_
_entity_poly.entity_id
_entity_poly.type
_entity_poly.pdbx_seq_one_letter_code
_entity_poly.pdbx_strand_id
1 'polypeptide(L)'
;MDASSFFISTKRLFRIIRPVFCTTLLGIFSSLALPRQALACGPIDESYHFFNLFVPEWLFGQEYSPVFYTSSTFSNLWSSPDYSGDNTQAWLDFFHNDVDKEALDRVLTGSYTENYGSIERDALIRSVLFQGSALPPGQVKAGQEYLLMALEIEKLANKAAQSWYYEPDTLSQEDGAALIARLETALKKERYPFLQERYAFQLVKSYRHNGQPEKAIEAFNTHFKNKKPAGLAYYWALDHLAGLQLQRGDEAQGFYNFLTVFRDCRSRRHSAYYSFNISSQEVWDDTYSLCQSPEEKALMHFLRGSKDGVLGLHDAEQIFSLAGNHEWLKLLFAREINKLESLNLSYFSDEPLDLLFQNLAGNGTLLKNQEQADYTGRLLQLASTLYYNYRGDHFWGAAKAYLEFLLGRLDSARATLAENQDMKGQYAKVKRELELALFILERDTFSAEEEGHIAQEIVEIFDDGQASFYSDRNNEEFILDLLAYKARQRGDALMADFLSRSLLSEFKIDPRMSRVDSLLDFFRRPGHTTLEVLALKHYVGNREDWELFRENPRAQME
;
A
#
# COMPACT_ATOMS: atom_id res chain seq x y z
N MET A 1 -2.49 -56.89 27.88
CA MET A 1 -2.08 -57.63 29.09
C MET A 1 -1.09 -56.75 29.82
N ASP A 2 -1.44 -56.44 31.07
CA ASP A 2 -0.71 -55.82 32.21
C ASP A 2 0.06 -54.51 31.98
N ALA A 3 -0.19 -53.38 32.67
CA ALA A 3 -0.55 -53.06 34.05
C ALA A 3 0.62 -53.14 35.08
N SER A 4 0.93 -51.96 35.64
CA SER A 4 1.51 -51.68 36.97
C SER A 4 3.04 -51.68 37.19
N SER A 5 3.58 -50.48 37.40
CA SER A 5 4.54 -50.11 38.46
C SER A 5 4.70 -48.57 38.47
N PHE A 6 3.82 -47.78 39.11
CA PHE A 6 3.86 -47.35 40.52
C PHE A 6 5.24 -46.85 41.03
N PHE A 7 5.42 -45.53 40.96
CA PHE A 7 5.79 -44.61 42.06
C PHE A 7 7.10 -44.77 42.88
N ILE A 8 7.73 -43.59 43.07
CA ILE A 8 8.67 -43.14 44.12
C ILE A 8 10.17 -43.25 43.76
N SER A 9 10.80 -42.10 43.49
CA SER A 9 11.61 -41.42 44.52
C SER A 9 12.31 -40.18 43.96
N THR A 10 11.69 -39.04 44.21
CA THR A 10 12.34 -37.73 44.34
C THR A 10 13.51 -37.81 45.33
N LYS A 11 14.76 -37.71 44.83
CA LYS A 11 15.98 -37.23 45.53
C LYS A 11 17.22 -37.69 44.76
N ARG A 12 17.63 -36.92 43.75
CA ARG A 12 19.03 -36.77 43.29
C ARG A 12 19.07 -35.88 42.04
N LEU A 13 18.80 -34.59 42.22
CA LEU A 13 19.29 -33.55 41.30
C LEU A 13 19.35 -32.18 41.99
N PHE A 14 19.65 -32.18 43.30
CA PHE A 14 19.92 -30.98 44.09
C PHE A 14 21.20 -31.20 44.88
N ARG A 15 22.33 -31.15 44.18
CA ARG A 15 23.67 -30.86 44.68
C ARG A 15 24.57 -30.83 43.46
N ILE A 16 25.43 -29.81 43.40
CA ILE A 16 26.30 -29.42 42.27
C ILE A 16 25.66 -28.42 41.29
N ILE A 17 25.11 -27.31 41.78
CA ILE A 17 25.28 -25.97 41.16
C ILE A 17 25.15 -24.92 42.28
N ARG A 18 26.22 -24.77 43.08
CA ARG A 18 26.35 -23.76 44.16
C ARG A 18 27.82 -23.77 44.60
N PRO A 19 28.81 -23.56 43.69
CA PRO A 19 29.25 -22.17 43.40
C PRO A 19 30.02 -22.01 42.06
N VAL A 20 29.39 -21.50 41.00
CA VAL A 20 30.15 -21.01 39.80
C VAL A 20 29.66 -19.64 39.31
N PHE A 21 28.56 -19.12 39.87
CA PHE A 21 27.90 -17.90 39.39
C PHE A 21 28.35 -16.58 40.06
N CYS A 22 29.60 -16.49 40.50
CA CYS A 22 30.16 -15.24 41.06
C CYS A 22 31.48 -14.77 40.43
N THR A 23 31.98 -15.41 39.36
CA THR A 23 33.24 -14.99 38.70
C THR A 23 33.15 -14.76 37.20
N THR A 24 31.96 -14.87 36.60
CA THR A 24 31.69 -14.51 35.19
C THR A 24 30.87 -13.21 35.05
N LEU A 25 30.91 -12.33 36.05
CA LEU A 25 30.28 -10.99 36.00
C LEU A 25 31.29 -9.84 35.94
N LEU A 26 32.60 -10.12 35.93
CA LEU A 26 33.66 -9.12 35.79
C LEU A 26 34.43 -9.18 34.45
N GLY A 27 34.16 -10.16 33.60
CA GLY A 27 34.79 -10.28 32.27
C GLY A 27 33.97 -9.66 31.12
N ILE A 28 32.70 -9.34 31.33
CA ILE A 28 31.79 -8.82 30.29
C ILE A 28 31.82 -7.27 30.24
N PHE A 29 32.40 -6.62 31.25
CA PHE A 29 32.52 -5.16 31.30
C PHE A 29 33.66 -4.58 30.45
N SER A 30 34.48 -5.40 29.79
CA SER A 30 35.64 -4.94 28.99
C SER A 30 35.53 -5.23 27.48
N SER A 31 34.42 -5.78 27.00
CA SER A 31 34.13 -5.92 25.56
C SER A 31 33.13 -4.87 25.02
N LEU A 32 32.73 -3.89 25.84
CA LEU A 32 31.82 -2.79 25.46
C LEU A 32 32.53 -1.58 24.80
N ALA A 33 33.70 -1.79 24.21
CA ALA A 33 34.38 -0.79 23.37
C ALA A 33 34.49 -1.29 21.92
N LEU A 34 33.38 -1.76 21.35
CA LEU A 34 33.23 -1.76 19.90
C LEU A 34 32.82 -0.34 19.48
N PRO A 35 33.46 0.25 18.45
CA PRO A 35 33.07 1.56 17.96
C PRO A 35 31.59 1.50 17.59
N ARG A 36 30.83 2.51 18.05
CA ARG A 36 29.48 2.79 17.58
C ARG A 36 29.46 2.58 16.06
N GLN A 37 28.88 1.47 15.62
CA GLN A 37 28.25 1.49 14.31
C GLN A 37 27.22 2.59 14.45
N ALA A 38 27.49 3.73 13.83
CA ALA A 38 26.48 4.73 13.63
C ALA A 38 25.34 3.97 12.95
N LEU A 39 24.29 3.67 13.73
CA LEU A 39 22.98 3.40 13.19
C LEU A 39 22.71 4.61 12.34
N ALA A 40 22.96 4.49 11.04
CA ALA A 40 22.58 5.50 10.10
C ALA A 40 21.07 5.62 10.28
N CYS A 41 20.62 6.74 10.85
CA CYS A 41 19.24 7.15 10.79
C CYS A 41 18.95 7.41 9.32
N GLY A 42 18.66 6.34 8.58
CA GLY A 42 17.85 6.48 7.38
C GLY A 42 16.52 7.10 7.80
N PRO A 43 15.90 7.95 6.96
CA PRO A 43 14.55 8.42 7.25
C PRO A 43 13.68 7.20 7.52
N ILE A 44 13.07 7.15 8.71
CA ILE A 44 11.97 6.23 8.94
C ILE A 44 10.90 6.65 7.93
N ASP A 45 10.38 5.70 7.15
CA ASP A 45 9.24 6.00 6.31
C ASP A 45 8.04 6.25 7.22
N GLU A 46 7.78 7.54 7.43
CA GLU A 46 6.74 8.13 8.27
C GLU A 46 5.34 8.02 7.62
N SER A 47 5.20 7.26 6.52
CA SER A 47 4.01 7.22 5.68
C SER A 47 2.75 6.67 6.35
N TYR A 48 2.88 5.87 7.41
CA TYR A 48 1.78 5.22 8.12
C TYR A 48 1.74 5.60 9.61
N HIS A 49 1.40 6.86 9.91
CA HIS A 49 1.24 7.36 11.28
C HIS A 49 -0.14 7.08 11.90
N PHE A 50 -0.87 6.06 11.43
CA PHE A 50 -2.22 5.76 11.91
C PHE A 50 -2.63 4.29 11.73
N PHE A 51 -3.64 3.88 12.49
CA PHE A 51 -4.31 2.58 12.39
C PHE A 51 -5.21 2.52 11.16
N ASN A 52 -4.86 1.71 10.15
CA ASN A 52 -5.53 1.64 8.85
C ASN A 52 -6.55 0.50 8.81
N LEU A 53 -7.56 0.54 9.67
CA LEU A 53 -8.49 -0.59 9.88
C LEU A 53 -9.39 -0.84 8.65
N PHE A 54 -9.61 0.17 7.81
CA PHE A 54 -10.33 0.04 6.53
C PHE A 54 -9.35 -0.05 5.34
N VAL A 55 -8.54 -1.12 5.32
CA VAL A 55 -7.40 -1.31 4.39
C VAL A 55 -7.84 -1.28 2.91
N PRO A 56 -7.43 -0.28 2.10
CA PRO A 56 -7.84 -0.20 0.70
C PRO A 56 -7.26 -1.33 -0.16
N GLU A 57 -6.09 -1.86 0.17
CA GLU A 57 -5.43 -2.98 -0.52
C GLU A 57 -6.23 -4.29 -0.41
N TRP A 58 -7.00 -4.47 0.66
CA TRP A 58 -7.94 -5.59 0.73
C TRP A 58 -9.12 -5.35 -0.21
N LEU A 59 -9.57 -4.10 -0.36
CA LEU A 59 -10.84 -3.77 -1.00
C LEU A 59 -10.75 -3.53 -2.51
N PHE A 60 -9.57 -3.18 -3.02
CA PHE A 60 -9.39 -2.72 -4.39
C PHE A 60 -8.14 -3.31 -5.04
N GLY A 61 -8.16 -3.40 -6.37
CA GLY A 61 -7.00 -3.86 -7.13
C GLY A 61 -5.81 -2.90 -7.03
N GLN A 62 -4.60 -3.45 -7.16
CA GLN A 62 -3.35 -2.68 -7.09
C GLN A 62 -3.29 -1.57 -8.14
N GLU A 63 -4.07 -1.63 -9.23
CA GLU A 63 -4.22 -0.58 -10.25
C GLU A 63 -4.72 0.78 -9.73
N TYR A 64 -5.22 0.82 -8.50
CA TYR A 64 -5.70 2.00 -7.80
C TYR A 64 -4.77 2.46 -6.68
N SER A 65 -3.60 1.85 -6.51
CA SER A 65 -2.66 2.27 -5.46
C SER A 65 -2.28 3.77 -5.48
N PRO A 66 -2.20 4.48 -6.63
CA PRO A 66 -1.90 5.92 -6.63
C PRO A 66 -2.97 6.79 -5.94
N VAL A 67 -4.21 6.29 -5.84
CA VAL A 67 -5.35 7.01 -5.27
C VAL A 67 -5.70 6.55 -3.85
N PHE A 68 -5.01 5.54 -3.31
CA PHE A 68 -5.16 5.15 -1.92
C PHE A 68 -4.69 6.26 -0.99
N TYR A 69 -5.32 6.37 0.17
CA TYR A 69 -4.95 7.38 1.15
C TYR A 69 -3.56 7.09 1.71
N THR A 70 -2.74 8.13 1.84
CA THR A 70 -1.50 8.09 2.60
C THR A 70 -1.40 9.36 3.44
N SER A 71 -0.89 9.23 4.67
CA SER A 71 -0.51 10.40 5.47
C SER A 71 0.86 10.95 5.06
N SER A 72 1.60 10.24 4.21
CA SER A 72 2.90 10.69 3.70
C SER A 72 2.76 11.82 2.70
N THR A 73 3.56 12.85 2.88
CA THR A 73 3.73 13.92 1.89
C THR A 73 4.52 13.45 0.66
N PHE A 74 5.19 12.29 0.71
CA PHE A 74 6.17 11.88 -0.29
C PHE A 74 5.96 10.47 -0.88
N SER A 75 5.36 9.51 -0.17
CA SER A 75 5.35 8.09 -0.58
C SER A 75 4.78 7.86 -1.98
N ASN A 76 3.65 8.52 -2.31
CA ASN A 76 2.96 8.24 -3.56
C ASN A 76 3.57 9.00 -4.76
N LEU A 77 4.31 10.09 -4.52
CA LEU A 77 5.04 10.83 -5.57
C LEU A 77 6.24 10.04 -6.11
N TRP A 78 6.86 9.21 -5.27
CA TRP A 78 8.07 8.45 -5.60
C TRP A 78 7.84 6.95 -5.78
N SER A 79 6.65 6.45 -5.44
CA SER A 79 6.22 5.10 -5.83
C SER A 79 6.34 4.98 -7.36
N SER A 80 6.91 3.89 -7.88
CA SER A 80 7.01 3.61 -9.33
C SER A 80 5.80 2.78 -9.76
N PRO A 81 4.76 3.40 -10.33
CA PRO A 81 3.47 2.75 -10.56
C PRO A 81 3.12 2.82 -12.06
N ASP A 82 4.16 2.84 -12.90
CA ASP A 82 4.01 2.48 -14.30
C ASP A 82 3.78 0.98 -14.30
N TYR A 83 2.53 0.53 -14.38
CA TYR A 83 2.17 -0.87 -14.53
C TYR A 83 2.83 -1.42 -15.79
N SER A 84 4.04 -1.96 -15.65
CA SER A 84 4.90 -2.43 -16.73
C SER A 84 4.30 -3.66 -17.44
N GLY A 85 3.44 -4.41 -16.74
CA GLY A 85 2.82 -5.63 -17.22
C GLY A 85 2.10 -5.47 -18.57
N ASP A 86 1.34 -4.39 -18.78
CA ASP A 86 0.63 -4.15 -20.05
C ASP A 86 1.61 -3.96 -21.21
N ASN A 87 2.74 -3.28 -20.95
CA ASN A 87 3.77 -3.08 -21.96
C ASN A 87 4.50 -4.38 -22.29
N THR A 88 4.90 -5.14 -21.27
CA THR A 88 5.53 -6.46 -21.43
C THR A 88 4.60 -7.40 -22.20
N GLN A 89 3.32 -7.47 -21.82
CA GLN A 89 2.36 -8.34 -22.51
C GLN A 89 2.21 -7.94 -23.98
N ALA A 90 2.13 -6.65 -24.29
CA ALA A 90 2.05 -6.19 -25.67
C ALA A 90 3.30 -6.56 -26.50
N TRP A 91 4.49 -6.61 -25.88
CA TRP A 91 5.72 -7.09 -26.51
C TRP A 91 5.75 -8.62 -26.67
N LEU A 92 5.29 -9.37 -25.67
CA LEU A 92 5.14 -10.82 -25.76
C LEU A 92 4.17 -11.19 -26.88
N ASP A 93 3.04 -10.50 -26.99
CA ASP A 93 2.06 -10.70 -28.05
C ASP A 93 2.67 -10.41 -29.44
N PHE A 94 3.42 -9.31 -29.56
CA PHE A 94 4.15 -8.99 -30.79
C PHE A 94 5.16 -10.07 -31.17
N PHE A 95 5.83 -10.69 -30.19
CA PHE A 95 6.78 -11.79 -30.38
C PHE A 95 6.14 -13.18 -30.26
N HIS A 96 4.81 -13.29 -30.27
CA HIS A 96 4.09 -14.56 -30.19
C HIS A 96 4.50 -15.45 -29.00
N ASN A 97 4.89 -14.84 -27.88
CA ASN A 97 5.44 -15.50 -26.68
C ASN A 97 6.69 -16.36 -26.95
N ASP A 98 7.42 -16.08 -28.03
CA ASP A 98 8.60 -16.84 -28.48
C ASP A 98 9.93 -16.17 -28.06
N VAL A 99 9.88 -15.43 -26.95
CA VAL A 99 11.04 -14.80 -26.31
C VAL A 99 10.96 -15.03 -24.80
N ASP A 100 12.10 -15.02 -24.13
CA ASP A 100 12.15 -15.13 -22.67
C ASP A 100 11.50 -13.90 -22.00
N LYS A 101 10.43 -14.15 -21.22
CA LYS A 101 9.67 -13.11 -20.54
C LYS A 101 10.51 -12.35 -19.51
N GLU A 102 11.33 -13.04 -18.73
CA GLU A 102 12.14 -12.42 -17.69
C GLU A 102 13.26 -11.55 -18.29
N ALA A 103 13.86 -12.00 -19.39
CA ALA A 103 14.80 -11.19 -20.17
C ALA A 103 14.11 -9.95 -20.76
N LEU A 104 12.90 -10.11 -21.31
CA LEU A 104 12.12 -9.01 -21.85
C LEU A 104 11.74 -7.98 -20.77
N ASP A 105 11.28 -8.44 -19.59
CA ASP A 105 10.95 -7.58 -18.46
C ASP A 105 12.16 -6.74 -18.02
N ARG A 106 13.34 -7.37 -17.89
CA ARG A 106 14.60 -6.68 -17.60
C ARG A 106 14.93 -5.65 -18.69
N VAL A 107 14.77 -6.00 -19.96
CA VAL A 107 15.00 -5.11 -21.11
C VAL A 107 14.06 -3.90 -21.09
N LEU A 108 12.79 -4.06 -20.72
CA LEU A 108 11.80 -2.98 -20.77
C LEU A 108 11.82 -2.07 -19.55
N THR A 109 12.05 -2.63 -18.36
CA THR A 109 11.89 -1.92 -17.07
C THR A 109 13.22 -1.52 -16.44
N GLY A 110 14.30 -2.24 -16.73
CA GLY A 110 15.55 -2.12 -15.99
C GLY A 110 15.46 -2.58 -14.53
N SER A 111 14.37 -3.22 -14.11
CA SER A 111 14.22 -3.82 -12.78
C SER A 111 15.08 -5.08 -12.66
N TYR A 112 15.54 -5.40 -11.45
CA TYR A 112 16.32 -6.63 -11.21
C TYR A 112 15.46 -7.86 -11.51
N THR A 113 16.08 -8.87 -12.10
CA THR A 113 15.49 -10.20 -12.31
C THR A 113 16.51 -11.26 -11.89
N GLU A 114 16.05 -12.41 -11.40
CA GLU A 114 16.89 -13.44 -10.77
C GLU A 114 17.96 -13.96 -11.74
N ASN A 115 17.56 -14.23 -12.99
CA ASN A 115 18.45 -14.84 -14.00
C ASN A 115 19.28 -13.83 -14.79
N TYR A 116 18.82 -12.57 -14.91
CA TYR A 116 19.41 -11.59 -15.83
C TYR A 116 19.85 -10.28 -15.18
N GLY A 117 19.75 -10.16 -13.85
CA GLY A 117 20.03 -8.92 -13.12
C GLY A 117 21.46 -8.37 -13.30
N SER A 118 22.45 -9.22 -13.58
CA SER A 118 23.85 -8.83 -13.81
C SER A 118 24.20 -8.59 -15.28
N ILE A 119 23.26 -8.73 -16.21
CA ILE A 119 23.50 -8.55 -17.65
C ILE A 119 22.99 -7.18 -18.08
N GLU A 120 23.82 -6.46 -18.83
CA GLU A 120 23.46 -5.17 -19.43
C GLU A 120 22.29 -5.32 -20.42
N ARG A 121 21.38 -4.34 -20.43
CA ARG A 121 20.14 -4.40 -21.23
C ARG A 121 20.41 -4.48 -22.73
N ASP A 122 21.45 -3.82 -23.23
CA ASP A 122 21.83 -3.89 -24.65
C ASP A 122 22.41 -5.26 -25.01
N ALA A 123 23.19 -5.88 -24.13
CA ALA A 123 23.69 -7.24 -24.28
C ALA A 123 22.55 -8.27 -24.27
N LEU A 124 21.53 -8.08 -23.43
CA LEU A 124 20.32 -8.92 -23.44
C LEU A 124 19.61 -8.86 -24.81
N ILE A 125 19.38 -7.66 -25.34
CA ILE A 125 18.72 -7.47 -26.66
C ILE A 125 19.52 -8.15 -27.78
N ARG A 126 20.85 -8.02 -27.75
CA ARG A 126 21.73 -8.51 -28.83
C ARG A 126 21.93 -10.01 -28.82
N SER A 127 21.96 -10.63 -27.64
CA SER A 127 22.52 -11.98 -27.47
C SER A 127 21.57 -12.99 -26.84
N VAL A 128 20.61 -12.55 -26.03
CA VAL A 128 19.82 -13.44 -25.16
C VAL A 128 18.35 -13.46 -25.56
N LEU A 129 17.73 -12.28 -25.71
CA LEU A 129 16.28 -12.13 -25.82
C LEU A 129 15.64 -13.01 -26.92
N PHE A 130 16.33 -13.18 -28.05
CA PHE A 130 15.85 -13.92 -29.22
C PHE A 130 16.53 -15.29 -29.40
N GLN A 131 17.34 -15.72 -28.43
CA GLN A 131 18.09 -16.96 -28.53
C GLN A 131 17.12 -18.16 -28.58
N GLY A 132 17.22 -18.95 -29.65
CA GLY A 132 16.35 -20.12 -29.85
C GLY A 132 14.93 -19.79 -30.35
N SER A 133 14.62 -18.53 -30.61
CA SER A 133 13.31 -18.14 -31.18
C SER A 133 13.14 -18.67 -32.61
N ALA A 134 11.91 -19.05 -32.95
CA ALA A 134 11.43 -19.39 -34.29
C ALA A 134 10.88 -18.18 -35.06
N LEU A 135 10.99 -16.97 -34.49
CA LEU A 135 10.54 -15.73 -35.12
C LEU A 135 11.22 -15.46 -36.49
N PRO A 136 10.49 -14.85 -37.44
CA PRO A 136 11.08 -14.41 -38.70
C PRO A 136 12.28 -13.48 -38.49
N PRO A 137 13.41 -13.66 -39.22
CA PRO A 137 14.59 -12.82 -39.05
C PRO A 137 14.34 -11.33 -39.19
N GLY A 138 13.38 -10.94 -40.05
CA GLY A 138 12.97 -9.54 -40.20
C GLY A 138 12.25 -8.97 -38.98
N GLN A 139 11.48 -9.79 -38.25
CA GLN A 139 10.78 -9.39 -37.03
C GLN A 139 11.75 -9.27 -35.85
N VAL A 140 12.67 -10.24 -35.72
CA VAL A 140 13.78 -10.18 -34.75
C VAL A 140 14.59 -8.91 -34.96
N LYS A 141 15.02 -8.66 -36.21
CA LYS A 141 15.79 -7.45 -36.54
C LYS A 141 15.05 -6.16 -36.22
N ALA A 142 13.78 -6.05 -36.60
CA ALA A 142 12.97 -4.85 -36.32
C ALA A 142 12.79 -4.63 -34.80
N GLY A 143 12.53 -5.71 -34.05
CA GLY A 143 12.46 -5.67 -32.59
C GLY A 143 13.77 -5.22 -31.94
N GLN A 144 14.90 -5.80 -32.35
CA GLN A 144 16.23 -5.40 -31.87
C GLN A 144 16.55 -3.94 -32.17
N GLU A 145 16.32 -3.49 -33.40
CA GLU A 145 16.56 -2.10 -33.82
C GLU A 145 15.73 -1.11 -33.01
N TYR A 146 14.45 -1.40 -32.76
CA TYR A 146 13.61 -0.57 -31.90
C TYR A 146 14.10 -0.56 -30.45
N LEU A 147 14.31 -1.73 -29.84
CA LEU A 147 14.65 -1.83 -28.42
C LEU A 147 15.98 -1.14 -28.10
N LEU A 148 16.99 -1.31 -28.95
CA LEU A 148 18.27 -0.60 -28.81
C LEU A 148 18.10 0.91 -28.94
N MET A 149 17.30 1.37 -29.91
CA MET A 149 17.02 2.80 -30.08
C MET A 149 16.26 3.37 -28.88
N ALA A 150 15.33 2.61 -28.29
CA ALA A 150 14.62 3.02 -27.08
C ALA A 150 15.58 3.25 -25.90
N LEU A 151 16.61 2.41 -25.73
CA LEU A 151 17.66 2.63 -24.73
C LEU A 151 18.45 3.93 -24.97
N GLU A 152 18.70 4.31 -26.23
CA GLU A 152 19.32 5.60 -26.54
C GLU A 152 18.40 6.78 -26.17
N ILE A 153 17.11 6.65 -26.41
CA ILE A 153 16.11 7.70 -26.09
C ILE A 153 15.95 7.88 -24.58
N GLU A 154 16.11 6.82 -23.78
CA GLU A 154 16.12 6.94 -22.32
C GLU A 154 17.19 7.94 -21.86
N LYS A 155 18.36 8.02 -22.51
CA LYS A 155 19.41 9.01 -22.21
C LYS A 155 19.04 10.44 -22.59
N LEU A 156 18.06 10.63 -23.48
CA LEU A 156 17.52 11.95 -23.81
C LEU A 156 16.43 12.37 -22.82
N ALA A 157 15.58 11.43 -22.42
CA ALA A 157 14.28 11.76 -21.82
C ALA A 157 14.11 11.36 -20.36
N ASN A 158 14.91 10.43 -19.83
CA ASN A 158 14.84 10.07 -18.41
C ASN A 158 15.69 11.05 -17.60
N LYS A 159 15.06 11.69 -16.61
CA LYS A 159 15.78 12.39 -15.54
C LYS A 159 16.15 11.36 -14.46
N ALA A 160 17.31 11.49 -13.83
CA ALA A 160 17.72 10.57 -12.76
C ALA A 160 16.67 10.56 -11.65
N ALA A 161 16.18 9.37 -11.29
CA ALA A 161 15.25 9.18 -10.18
C ALA A 161 15.85 9.61 -8.82
N GLN A 162 17.17 9.75 -8.73
CA GLN A 162 17.95 10.09 -7.54
C GLN A 162 18.85 11.28 -7.85
N SER A 163 18.27 12.46 -8.12
CA SER A 163 19.06 13.67 -8.48
C SER A 163 19.99 14.17 -7.36
N TRP A 164 19.95 13.55 -6.17
CA TRP A 164 20.80 13.87 -5.04
C TRP A 164 22.19 13.21 -5.10
N TYR A 165 22.36 12.15 -5.90
CA TYR A 165 23.60 11.36 -5.93
C TYR A 165 24.26 11.23 -7.31
N TYR A 166 23.50 11.41 -8.39
CA TYR A 166 24.03 11.27 -9.75
C TYR A 166 23.41 12.28 -10.71
N GLU A 167 24.26 13.03 -11.42
CA GLU A 167 23.86 13.66 -12.67
C GLU A 167 23.72 12.55 -13.72
N PRO A 168 22.54 12.35 -14.33
CA PRO A 168 22.40 11.36 -15.38
C PRO A 168 23.27 11.74 -16.58
N ASP A 169 23.77 10.75 -17.30
CA ASP A 169 24.34 10.93 -18.64
C ASP A 169 23.24 11.43 -19.59
N THR A 170 23.02 12.74 -19.63
CA THR A 170 22.06 13.37 -20.54
C THR A 170 22.71 13.58 -21.89
N LEU A 171 22.00 13.20 -22.96
CA LEU A 171 22.43 13.52 -24.32
C LEU A 171 22.51 15.03 -24.53
N SER A 172 23.53 15.47 -25.28
CA SER A 172 23.61 16.85 -25.74
C SER A 172 22.44 17.17 -26.68
N GLN A 173 22.13 18.46 -26.86
CA GLN A 173 21.07 18.88 -27.78
C GLN A 173 21.35 18.44 -29.24
N GLU A 174 22.62 18.42 -29.64
CA GLU A 174 23.07 17.97 -30.97
C GLU A 174 22.88 16.45 -31.14
N ASP A 175 23.32 15.66 -30.15
CA ASP A 175 23.14 14.20 -30.17
C ASP A 175 21.65 13.83 -30.12
N GLY A 176 20.86 14.57 -29.34
CA GLY A 176 19.41 14.45 -29.31
C GLY A 176 18.77 14.74 -30.67
N ALA A 177 19.22 15.78 -31.38
CA ALA A 177 18.76 16.08 -32.74
C ALA A 177 19.15 14.99 -33.74
N ALA A 178 20.37 14.43 -33.64
CA ALA A 178 20.81 13.32 -34.46
C ALA A 178 19.98 12.04 -34.21
N LEU A 179 19.65 11.76 -32.95
CA LEU A 179 18.77 10.65 -32.57
C LEU A 179 17.35 10.83 -33.13
N ILE A 180 16.80 12.05 -33.07
CA ILE A 180 15.50 12.38 -33.66
C ILE A 180 15.50 12.13 -35.18
N ALA A 181 16.55 12.54 -35.90
CA ALA A 181 16.64 12.27 -37.34
C ALA A 181 16.69 10.77 -37.68
N ARG A 182 17.36 9.97 -36.84
CA ARG A 182 17.35 8.50 -36.93
C ARG A 182 15.95 7.94 -36.66
N LEU A 183 15.24 8.44 -35.65
CA LEU A 183 13.87 8.04 -35.32
C LEU A 183 12.89 8.31 -36.46
N GLU A 184 12.93 9.52 -37.04
CA GLU A 184 12.09 9.87 -38.20
C GLU A 184 12.34 8.93 -39.38
N THR A 185 13.61 8.56 -39.61
CA THR A 185 13.99 7.63 -40.67
C THR A 185 13.50 6.22 -40.38
N ALA A 186 13.62 5.75 -39.13
CA ALA A 186 13.15 4.44 -38.71
C ALA A 186 11.62 4.35 -38.83
N LEU A 187 10.89 5.34 -38.32
CA LEU A 187 9.43 5.41 -38.41
C LEU A 187 8.91 5.34 -39.85
N LYS A 188 9.57 6.01 -40.80
CA LYS A 188 9.21 5.97 -42.23
C LYS A 188 9.45 4.59 -42.87
N LYS A 189 10.42 3.83 -42.38
CA LYS A 189 10.82 2.52 -42.94
C LYS A 189 10.08 1.35 -42.28
N GLU A 190 9.62 1.53 -41.04
CA GLU A 190 8.98 0.49 -40.25
C GLU A 190 7.70 -0.02 -40.93
N ARG A 191 7.49 -1.33 -40.89
CA ARG A 191 6.38 -2.04 -41.54
C ARG A 191 5.44 -2.71 -40.56
N TYR A 192 5.91 -2.98 -39.34
CA TYR A 192 5.09 -3.56 -38.28
C TYR A 192 4.26 -2.45 -37.61
N PRO A 193 2.91 -2.47 -37.68
CA PRO A 193 2.07 -1.44 -37.08
C PRO A 193 2.36 -1.21 -35.59
N PHE A 194 2.64 -2.29 -34.85
CA PHE A 194 3.06 -2.25 -33.45
C PHE A 194 4.31 -1.37 -33.22
N LEU A 195 5.35 -1.55 -34.05
CA LEU A 195 6.58 -0.76 -33.94
C LEU A 195 6.40 0.65 -34.51
N GLN A 196 5.59 0.85 -35.56
CA GLN A 196 5.28 2.19 -36.08
C GLN A 196 4.64 3.07 -35.01
N GLU A 197 3.67 2.55 -34.26
CA GLU A 197 3.01 3.29 -33.18
C GLU A 197 4.02 3.67 -32.08
N ARG A 198 4.90 2.73 -31.70
CA ARG A 198 5.91 2.95 -30.68
C ARG A 198 7.00 3.94 -31.12
N TYR A 199 7.47 3.87 -32.37
CA TYR A 199 8.38 4.88 -32.91
C TYR A 199 7.74 6.27 -32.95
N ALA A 200 6.45 6.37 -33.29
CA ALA A 200 5.73 7.64 -33.24
C ALA A 200 5.64 8.21 -31.82
N PHE A 201 5.38 7.36 -30.82
CA PHE A 201 5.43 7.77 -29.41
C PHE A 201 6.82 8.28 -29.02
N GLN A 202 7.87 7.55 -29.37
CA GLN A 202 9.25 7.96 -29.07
C GLN A 202 9.65 9.26 -29.77
N LEU A 203 9.08 9.54 -30.94
CA LEU A 203 9.28 10.80 -31.65
C LEU A 203 8.62 11.97 -30.88
N VAL A 204 7.38 11.82 -30.41
CA VAL A 204 6.70 12.80 -29.55
C VAL A 204 7.52 13.08 -28.28
N LYS A 205 7.94 12.00 -27.59
CA LYS A 205 8.78 12.10 -26.38
C LYS A 205 10.10 12.82 -26.68
N SER A 206 10.82 12.41 -27.72
CA SER A 206 12.11 12.99 -28.07
C SER A 206 12.02 14.47 -28.45
N TYR A 207 11.01 14.90 -29.22
CA TYR A 207 10.82 16.32 -29.52
C TYR A 207 10.56 17.14 -28.26
N ARG A 208 9.69 16.67 -27.36
CA ARG A 208 9.40 17.36 -26.09
C ARG A 208 10.67 17.51 -25.24
N HIS A 209 11.42 16.42 -25.06
CA HIS A 209 12.61 16.41 -24.21
C HIS A 209 13.82 17.10 -24.83
N ASN A 210 13.86 17.26 -26.16
CA ASN A 210 14.87 18.05 -26.86
C ASN A 210 14.44 19.52 -27.11
N GLY A 211 13.46 20.04 -26.35
CA GLY A 211 13.07 21.45 -26.39
C GLY A 211 12.29 21.89 -27.63
N GLN A 212 11.56 20.98 -28.28
CA GLN A 212 10.79 21.23 -29.51
C GLN A 212 9.29 20.92 -29.33
N PRO A 213 8.57 21.64 -28.45
CA PRO A 213 7.19 21.30 -28.06
C PRO A 213 6.19 21.38 -29.22
N GLU A 214 6.35 22.32 -30.16
CA GLU A 214 5.48 22.44 -31.33
C GLU A 214 5.58 21.22 -32.24
N LYS A 215 6.80 20.72 -32.46
CA LYS A 215 7.02 19.50 -33.24
C LYS A 215 6.50 18.26 -32.54
N ALA A 216 6.55 18.21 -31.20
CA ALA A 216 5.94 17.12 -30.44
C ALA A 216 4.42 17.08 -30.66
N ILE A 217 3.75 18.24 -30.64
CA ILE A 217 2.32 18.36 -30.92
C ILE A 217 2.00 17.99 -32.38
N GLU A 218 2.81 18.44 -33.34
CA GLU A 218 2.66 18.08 -34.75
C GLU A 218 2.83 16.57 -34.99
N ALA A 219 3.83 15.96 -34.36
CA ALA A 219 4.06 14.52 -34.42
C ALA A 219 2.88 13.74 -33.85
N PHE A 220 2.31 14.18 -32.72
CA PHE A 220 1.10 13.59 -32.17
C PHE A 220 -0.07 13.67 -33.17
N ASN A 221 -0.34 14.87 -33.69
CA ASN A 221 -1.44 15.10 -34.62
C ASN A 221 -1.30 14.25 -35.91
N THR A 222 -0.07 14.11 -36.40
CA THR A 222 0.24 13.36 -37.62
C THR A 222 0.07 11.85 -37.43
N HIS A 223 0.52 11.32 -36.30
CA HIS A 223 0.65 9.87 -36.11
C HIS A 223 -0.46 9.22 -35.28
N PHE A 224 -1.19 9.99 -34.46
CA PHE A 224 -2.13 9.45 -33.48
C PHE A 224 -3.57 9.95 -33.63
N LYS A 225 -3.80 11.23 -33.98
CA LYS A 225 -5.14 11.89 -33.91
C LYS A 225 -6.28 11.10 -34.56
N ASN A 226 -6.02 10.45 -35.68
CA ASN A 226 -7.04 9.74 -36.47
C ASN A 226 -6.87 8.21 -36.47
N LYS A 227 -5.97 7.64 -35.66
CA LYS A 227 -5.75 6.19 -35.62
C LYS A 227 -6.66 5.53 -34.59
N LYS A 228 -7.43 4.54 -35.05
CA LYS A 228 -8.29 3.67 -34.24
C LYS A 228 -8.02 2.20 -34.66
N PRO A 229 -8.02 1.23 -33.73
CA PRO A 229 -8.07 1.40 -32.27
C PRO A 229 -6.80 2.06 -31.73
N ALA A 230 -6.92 2.74 -30.59
CA ALA A 230 -5.77 3.33 -29.90
C ALA A 230 -5.01 2.23 -29.14
N GLY A 231 -3.71 2.10 -29.39
CA GLY A 231 -2.84 1.20 -28.62
C GLY A 231 -2.31 1.89 -27.36
N LEU A 232 -1.51 1.16 -26.58
CA LEU A 232 -0.90 1.67 -25.35
C LEU A 232 -0.05 2.94 -25.60
N ALA A 233 0.68 2.96 -26.72
CA ALA A 233 1.54 4.06 -27.12
C ALA A 233 0.77 5.34 -27.49
N TYR A 234 -0.49 5.23 -27.97
CA TYR A 234 -1.37 6.39 -28.13
C TYR A 234 -1.58 7.13 -26.81
N TYR A 235 -1.95 6.42 -25.75
CA TYR A 235 -2.23 7.04 -24.46
C TYR A 235 -0.98 7.61 -23.80
N TRP A 236 0.18 6.98 -24.00
CA TRP A 236 1.46 7.53 -23.58
C TRP A 236 1.81 8.83 -24.31
N ALA A 237 1.52 8.90 -25.61
CA ALA A 237 1.70 10.12 -26.39
C ALA A 237 0.66 11.19 -25.99
N LEU A 238 -0.56 10.78 -25.61
CA LEU A 238 -1.63 11.67 -25.14
C LEU A 238 -1.28 12.30 -23.79
N ASP A 239 -0.68 11.55 -22.87
CA ASP A 239 -0.13 12.06 -21.61
C ASP A 239 0.92 13.16 -21.86
N HIS A 240 1.82 12.94 -22.83
CA HIS A 240 2.77 13.97 -23.21
C HIS A 240 2.11 15.20 -23.84
N LEU A 241 1.10 15.01 -24.70
CA LEU A 241 0.34 16.09 -25.30
C LEU A 241 -0.39 16.92 -24.23
N ALA A 242 -1.05 16.26 -23.28
CA ALA A 242 -1.78 16.89 -22.19
C ALA A 242 -0.89 17.86 -21.41
N GLY A 243 0.31 17.41 -21.03
CA GLY A 243 1.29 18.28 -20.36
C GLY A 243 1.76 19.47 -21.21
N LEU A 244 1.90 19.29 -22.54
CA LEU A 244 2.25 20.39 -23.45
C LEU A 244 1.11 21.40 -23.63
N GLN A 245 -0.15 20.95 -23.56
CA GLN A 245 -1.32 21.83 -23.63
C GLN A 245 -1.43 22.70 -22.39
N LEU A 246 -1.22 22.14 -21.19
CA LEU A 246 -1.15 22.91 -19.96
C LEU A 246 -0.07 24.00 -20.04
N GLN A 247 1.13 23.66 -20.53
CA GLN A 247 2.23 24.63 -20.70
C GLN A 247 1.90 25.77 -21.67
N ARG A 248 0.98 25.55 -22.61
CA ARG A 248 0.54 26.54 -23.60
C ARG A 248 -0.71 27.32 -23.19
N GLY A 249 -1.26 27.05 -22.00
CA GLY A 249 -2.50 27.67 -21.51
C GLY A 249 -3.78 27.06 -22.07
N ASP A 250 -3.71 25.93 -22.80
CA ASP A 250 -4.88 25.15 -23.24
C ASP A 250 -5.28 24.17 -22.11
N GLU A 251 -5.57 24.74 -20.93
CA GLU A 251 -5.69 23.99 -19.69
C GLU A 251 -6.84 22.99 -19.72
N ALA A 252 -8.02 23.41 -20.18
CA ALA A 252 -9.20 22.56 -20.21
C ALA A 252 -9.00 21.31 -21.07
N GLN A 253 -8.43 21.47 -22.27
CA GLN A 253 -8.14 20.34 -23.15
C GLN A 253 -7.02 19.45 -22.59
N GLY A 254 -6.01 20.03 -21.94
CA GLY A 254 -4.94 19.29 -21.28
C GLY A 254 -5.48 18.42 -20.13
N PHE A 255 -6.30 18.98 -19.25
CA PHE A 255 -6.91 18.22 -18.15
C PHE A 255 -7.90 17.16 -18.65
N TYR A 256 -8.68 17.44 -19.70
CA TYR A 256 -9.53 16.43 -20.34
C TYR A 256 -8.72 15.27 -20.94
N ASN A 257 -7.54 15.56 -21.50
CA ASN A 257 -6.64 14.52 -22.00
C ASN A 257 -6.03 13.69 -20.85
N PHE A 258 -5.65 14.31 -19.73
CA PHE A 258 -5.25 13.55 -18.53
C PHE A 258 -6.39 12.69 -17.96
N LEU A 259 -7.63 13.21 -17.96
CA LEU A 259 -8.82 12.45 -17.57
C LEU A 259 -8.98 11.18 -18.44
N THR A 260 -8.81 11.34 -19.75
CA THR A 260 -8.84 10.25 -20.73
C THR A 260 -7.73 9.22 -20.48
N VAL A 261 -6.50 9.69 -20.23
CA VAL A 261 -5.34 8.81 -19.92
C VAL A 261 -5.60 8.01 -18.64
N PHE A 262 -6.11 8.65 -17.57
CA PHE A 262 -6.42 7.97 -16.32
C PHE A 262 -7.45 6.84 -16.52
N ARG A 263 -8.52 7.14 -17.26
CA ARG A 263 -9.58 6.17 -17.53
C ARG A 263 -9.07 4.98 -18.33
N ASP A 264 -8.37 5.25 -19.43
CA ASP A 264 -8.14 4.26 -20.49
C ASP A 264 -6.74 3.63 -20.48
N CYS A 265 -5.80 4.14 -19.68
CA CYS A 265 -4.41 3.67 -19.68
C CYS A 265 -3.89 3.41 -18.27
N ARG A 266 -4.01 2.14 -17.81
CA ARG A 266 -3.54 1.71 -16.48
C ARG A 266 -2.08 2.08 -16.24
N SER A 267 -1.20 1.76 -17.18
CA SER A 267 0.25 2.10 -17.12
C SER A 267 0.57 3.60 -17.02
N ARG A 268 -0.39 4.52 -17.18
CA ARG A 268 -0.21 5.97 -17.04
C ARG A 268 -1.17 6.63 -16.04
N ARG A 269 -1.94 5.84 -15.28
CA ARG A 269 -2.86 6.38 -14.27
C ARG A 269 -2.18 7.27 -13.25
N HIS A 270 -0.97 6.90 -12.82
CA HIS A 270 -0.23 7.73 -11.86
C HIS A 270 0.19 9.07 -12.44
N SER A 271 0.82 9.08 -13.61
CA SER A 271 1.18 10.32 -14.32
C SER A 271 -0.04 11.23 -14.49
N ALA A 272 -1.15 10.66 -14.97
CA ALA A 272 -2.39 11.39 -15.16
C ALA A 272 -3.00 11.90 -13.85
N TYR A 273 -3.01 11.08 -12.80
CA TYR A 273 -3.49 11.45 -11.48
C TYR A 273 -2.71 12.66 -10.95
N TYR A 274 -1.37 12.60 -10.92
CA TYR A 274 -0.55 13.68 -10.40
C TYR A 274 -0.57 14.95 -11.26
N SER A 275 -0.77 14.80 -12.56
CA SER A 275 -0.88 15.94 -13.47
C SER A 275 -2.27 16.60 -13.45
N PHE A 276 -3.31 15.89 -12.99
CA PHE A 276 -4.66 16.45 -12.87
C PHE A 276 -4.77 17.31 -11.61
N ASN A 277 -4.62 18.63 -11.75
CA ASN A 277 -4.68 19.60 -10.66
C ASN A 277 -5.29 20.93 -11.13
N ILE A 278 -6.62 21.01 -11.10
CA ILE A 278 -7.37 22.21 -11.51
C ILE A 278 -7.48 23.17 -10.33
N SER A 279 -6.98 24.40 -10.50
CA SER A 279 -6.95 25.42 -9.44
C SER A 279 -8.00 26.52 -9.57
N SER A 280 -8.76 26.58 -10.67
CA SER A 280 -9.78 27.60 -10.90
C SER A 280 -11.13 26.99 -11.29
N GLN A 281 -12.22 27.67 -10.89
CA GLN A 281 -13.57 27.25 -11.25
C GLN A 281 -13.82 27.36 -12.76
N GLU A 282 -13.24 28.35 -13.42
CA GLU A 282 -13.34 28.52 -14.88
C GLU A 282 -12.78 27.31 -15.64
N VAL A 283 -11.55 26.90 -15.31
CA VAL A 283 -10.92 25.73 -15.94
C VAL A 283 -11.66 24.44 -15.58
N TRP A 284 -12.22 24.36 -14.37
CA TRP A 284 -13.10 23.25 -13.98
C TRP A 284 -14.31 23.18 -14.89
N ASP A 285 -15.06 24.27 -15.05
CA ASP A 285 -16.28 24.33 -15.85
C ASP A 285 -16.00 24.04 -17.33
N ASP A 286 -14.91 24.60 -17.87
CA ASP A 286 -14.49 24.35 -19.25
C ASP A 286 -14.11 22.89 -19.47
N THR A 287 -13.30 22.29 -18.59
CA THR A 287 -12.95 20.85 -18.66
C THR A 287 -14.18 19.97 -18.50
N TYR A 288 -15.08 20.32 -17.59
CA TYR A 288 -16.33 19.62 -17.34
C TYR A 288 -17.27 19.67 -18.56
N SER A 289 -17.22 20.76 -19.35
CA SER A 289 -17.96 20.89 -20.60
C SER A 289 -17.45 19.97 -21.72
N LEU A 290 -16.16 19.62 -21.69
CA LEU A 290 -15.54 18.68 -22.65
C LEU A 290 -15.95 17.23 -22.38
N CYS A 291 -16.36 16.91 -21.14
CA CYS A 291 -16.78 15.57 -20.75
C CYS A 291 -18.04 15.13 -21.50
N GLN A 292 -17.95 14.00 -22.21
CA GLN A 292 -18.95 13.46 -23.12
C GLN A 292 -19.98 12.56 -22.43
N SER A 293 -19.72 12.11 -21.20
CA SER A 293 -20.60 11.21 -20.46
C SER A 293 -20.71 11.58 -18.97
N PRO A 294 -21.78 11.16 -18.28
CA PRO A 294 -21.87 11.28 -16.82
C PRO A 294 -20.71 10.59 -16.10
N GLU A 295 -20.20 9.49 -16.65
CA GLU A 295 -19.06 8.76 -16.10
C GLU A 295 -17.77 9.60 -16.17
N GLU A 296 -17.47 10.27 -17.28
CA GLU A 296 -16.31 11.17 -17.36
C GLU A 296 -16.40 12.32 -16.34
N LYS A 297 -17.61 12.86 -16.14
CA LYS A 297 -17.87 13.89 -15.12
C LYS A 297 -17.67 13.33 -13.71
N ALA A 298 -18.13 12.11 -13.45
CA ALA A 298 -17.91 11.42 -12.18
C ALA A 298 -16.41 11.17 -11.94
N LEU A 299 -15.64 10.81 -12.97
CA LEU A 299 -14.19 10.65 -12.85
C LEU A 299 -13.50 11.96 -12.45
N MET A 300 -13.96 13.09 -13.01
CA MET A 300 -13.43 14.39 -12.66
C MET A 300 -13.65 14.73 -11.17
N HIS A 301 -14.84 14.43 -10.63
CA HIS A 301 -15.12 14.52 -9.20
C HIS A 301 -14.26 13.57 -8.36
N PHE A 302 -14.08 12.33 -8.82
CA PHE A 302 -13.22 11.35 -8.17
C PHE A 302 -11.77 11.84 -8.05
N LEU A 303 -11.18 12.34 -9.15
CA LEU A 303 -9.81 12.85 -9.16
C LEU A 303 -9.63 14.07 -8.25
N ARG A 304 -10.64 14.95 -8.13
CA ARG A 304 -10.61 16.07 -7.18
C ARG A 304 -10.75 15.61 -5.72
N GLY A 305 -11.77 14.79 -5.43
CA GLY A 305 -12.04 14.31 -4.07
C GLY A 305 -10.92 13.45 -3.50
N SER A 306 -10.17 12.76 -4.37
CA SER A 306 -9.01 11.96 -3.98
C SER A 306 -7.75 12.78 -3.73
N LYS A 307 -7.71 14.09 -4.00
CA LYS A 307 -6.54 14.93 -3.65
C LYS A 307 -6.37 15.11 -2.15
N ASP A 308 -5.12 15.31 -1.75
CA ASP A 308 -4.78 15.58 -0.35
C ASP A 308 -5.27 16.97 0.07
N GLY A 309 -5.73 17.07 1.30
CA GLY A 309 -6.37 18.28 1.83
C GLY A 309 -7.81 18.53 1.36
N VAL A 310 -8.37 17.72 0.45
CA VAL A 310 -9.78 17.83 0.01
C VAL A 310 -10.66 16.94 0.87
N LEU A 311 -11.83 17.43 1.31
CA LEU A 311 -12.88 16.58 1.91
C LEU A 311 -13.77 16.02 0.80
N GLY A 312 -13.73 14.70 0.60
CA GLY A 312 -14.32 14.03 -0.57
C GLY A 312 -15.84 13.87 -0.54
N LEU A 313 -16.53 14.20 0.56
CA LEU A 313 -17.98 13.96 0.68
C LEU A 313 -18.80 14.60 -0.45
N HIS A 314 -18.54 15.88 -0.78
CA HIS A 314 -19.28 16.53 -1.86
C HIS A 314 -19.03 15.85 -3.21
N ASP A 315 -17.78 15.49 -3.49
CA ASP A 315 -17.44 14.76 -4.71
C ASP A 315 -18.06 13.35 -4.75
N ALA A 316 -18.16 12.67 -3.60
CA ALA A 316 -18.86 11.40 -3.47
C ALA A 316 -20.36 11.54 -3.80
N GLU A 317 -21.02 12.58 -3.31
CA GLU A 317 -22.41 12.89 -3.67
C GLU A 317 -22.58 13.14 -5.18
N GLN A 318 -21.64 13.86 -5.81
CA GLN A 318 -21.65 14.10 -7.25
C GLN A 318 -21.42 12.82 -8.05
N ILE A 319 -20.45 11.98 -7.66
CA ILE A 319 -20.22 10.67 -8.28
C ILE A 319 -21.48 9.81 -8.19
N PHE A 320 -22.12 9.75 -7.02
CA PHE A 320 -23.35 9.00 -6.85
C PHE A 320 -24.48 9.49 -7.76
N SER A 321 -24.65 10.82 -7.87
CA SER A 321 -25.64 11.44 -8.76
C SER A 321 -25.39 11.15 -10.24
N LEU A 322 -24.12 11.15 -10.66
CA LEU A 322 -23.71 11.01 -12.06
C LEU A 322 -23.59 9.56 -12.54
N ALA A 323 -23.07 8.67 -11.69
CA ALA A 323 -22.66 7.31 -12.05
C ALA A 323 -23.24 6.22 -11.12
N GLY A 324 -24.06 6.58 -10.12
CA GLY A 324 -24.65 5.61 -9.19
C GLY A 324 -23.61 4.98 -8.27
N ASN A 325 -23.77 3.68 -7.99
CA ASN A 325 -22.84 2.89 -7.16
C ASN A 325 -21.57 2.48 -7.93
N HIS A 326 -20.83 3.47 -8.41
CA HIS A 326 -19.61 3.27 -9.19
C HIS A 326 -18.43 2.87 -8.30
N GLU A 327 -17.43 2.16 -8.84
CA GLU A 327 -16.22 1.75 -8.09
C GLU A 327 -15.46 2.96 -7.50
N TRP A 328 -15.38 4.06 -8.25
CA TRP A 328 -14.79 5.33 -7.77
C TRP A 328 -15.47 5.91 -6.54
N LEU A 329 -16.77 5.70 -6.39
CA LEU A 329 -17.50 6.12 -5.19
C LEU A 329 -16.97 5.35 -3.97
N LYS A 330 -16.81 4.03 -4.10
CA LYS A 330 -16.28 3.16 -3.03
C LYS A 330 -14.84 3.51 -2.69
N LEU A 331 -13.99 3.69 -3.70
CA LEU A 331 -12.59 4.11 -3.53
C LEU A 331 -12.48 5.43 -2.76
N LEU A 332 -13.25 6.45 -3.18
CA LEU A 332 -13.26 7.74 -2.50
C LEU A 332 -13.78 7.60 -1.07
N PHE A 333 -14.80 6.78 -0.85
CA PHE A 333 -15.38 6.57 0.47
C PHE A 333 -14.41 5.86 1.43
N ALA A 334 -13.66 4.85 0.94
CA ALA A 334 -12.58 4.23 1.69
C ALA A 334 -11.51 5.26 2.07
N ARG A 335 -11.13 6.12 1.12
CA ARG A 335 -10.18 7.22 1.35
C ARG A 335 -10.66 8.19 2.45
N GLU A 336 -11.95 8.52 2.48
CA GLU A 336 -12.52 9.36 3.53
C GLU A 336 -12.53 8.68 4.90
N ILE A 337 -12.76 7.37 4.94
CA ILE A 337 -12.62 6.59 6.18
C ILE A 337 -11.16 6.61 6.64
N ASN A 338 -10.18 6.37 5.76
CA ASN A 338 -8.77 6.38 6.15
C ASN A 338 -8.28 7.78 6.58
N LYS A 339 -8.87 8.87 6.04
CA LYS A 339 -8.64 10.23 6.56
C LYS A 339 -9.13 10.38 7.99
N LEU A 340 -10.33 9.86 8.30
CA LEU A 340 -10.85 9.86 9.66
C LEU A 340 -9.94 9.05 10.58
N GLU A 341 -9.50 7.87 10.16
CA GLU A 341 -8.54 7.05 10.90
C GLU A 341 -7.23 7.81 11.13
N SER A 342 -6.65 8.44 10.11
CA SER A 342 -5.42 9.20 10.25
C SER A 342 -5.52 10.36 11.23
N LEU A 343 -6.64 11.07 11.19
CA LEU A 343 -6.89 12.19 12.09
C LEU A 343 -7.18 11.73 13.52
N ASN A 344 -7.74 10.54 13.73
CA ASN A 344 -8.26 10.09 15.03
C ASN A 344 -7.42 9.01 15.70
N LEU A 345 -7.05 7.99 14.94
CA LEU A 345 -6.40 6.77 15.38
C LEU A 345 -4.90 6.83 15.04
N SER A 346 -4.21 7.86 15.53
CA SER A 346 -2.79 8.07 15.24
C SER A 346 -1.90 7.06 15.97
N TYR A 347 -0.88 6.59 15.27
CA TYR A 347 0.06 5.60 15.77
C TYR A 347 1.06 6.19 16.78
N PHE A 348 1.71 7.32 16.48
CA PHE A 348 2.90 7.77 17.23
C PHE A 348 2.64 8.75 18.40
N SER A 349 1.40 8.97 18.84
CA SER A 349 1.19 9.82 20.03
C SER A 349 1.46 9.07 21.33
N ASP A 350 1.84 9.79 22.39
CA ASP A 350 2.30 9.22 23.67
C ASP A 350 1.24 8.36 24.39
N GLU A 351 -0.06 8.60 24.17
CA GLU A 351 -1.20 7.81 24.68
C GLU A 351 -2.40 7.87 23.70
N PRO A 352 -2.32 7.32 22.46
CA PRO A 352 -3.23 7.71 21.37
C PRO A 352 -4.67 7.32 21.59
N LEU A 353 -4.88 6.13 22.15
CA LEU A 353 -6.18 5.49 22.19
C LEU A 353 -6.80 5.53 23.58
N ASP A 354 -6.03 5.69 24.66
CA ASP A 354 -6.54 5.63 26.02
C ASP A 354 -7.59 6.71 26.29
N LEU A 355 -7.36 7.95 25.87
CA LEU A 355 -8.32 9.05 25.99
C LEU A 355 -9.56 8.85 25.10
N LEU A 356 -9.36 8.34 23.88
CA LEU A 356 -10.45 8.07 22.95
C LEU A 356 -11.33 6.91 23.43
N PHE A 357 -10.73 5.87 24.01
CA PHE A 357 -11.44 4.74 24.59
C PHE A 357 -12.10 5.08 25.92
N GLN A 358 -11.51 5.96 26.74
CA GLN A 358 -12.20 6.54 27.89
C GLN A 358 -13.45 7.31 27.46
N ASN A 359 -13.38 8.10 26.38
CA ASN A 359 -14.55 8.78 25.84
C ASN A 359 -15.61 7.77 25.39
N LEU A 360 -15.22 6.70 24.70
CA LEU A 360 -16.14 5.65 24.26
C LEU A 360 -16.82 4.94 25.46
N ALA A 361 -16.08 4.63 26.52
CA ALA A 361 -16.63 4.06 27.76
C ALA A 361 -17.67 4.99 28.44
N GLY A 362 -17.58 6.30 28.17
CA GLY A 362 -18.56 7.31 28.58
C GLY A 362 -19.73 7.52 27.60
N ASN A 363 -19.96 6.60 26.65
CA ASN A 363 -20.90 6.75 25.52
C ASN A 363 -20.57 7.91 24.57
N GLY A 364 -19.29 8.29 24.48
CA GLY A 364 -18.77 9.25 23.51
C GLY A 364 -18.39 8.60 22.18
N THR A 365 -17.70 9.36 21.32
CA THR A 365 -17.22 8.90 20.01
C THR A 365 -15.73 8.52 20.08
N LEU A 366 -15.25 7.81 19.06
CA LEU A 366 -13.80 7.58 18.83
C LEU A 366 -13.14 8.76 18.08
N LEU A 367 -13.80 9.92 18.06
CA LEU A 367 -13.40 11.08 17.28
C LEU A 367 -12.87 12.18 18.22
N LYS A 368 -11.80 12.85 17.83
CA LYS A 368 -11.08 13.82 18.67
C LYS A 368 -11.89 15.09 18.95
N ASN A 369 -12.83 15.44 18.08
CA ASN A 369 -13.64 16.66 18.22
C ASN A 369 -14.99 16.58 17.49
N GLN A 370 -15.84 17.59 17.73
CA GLN A 370 -17.19 17.68 17.16
C GLN A 370 -17.20 17.84 15.63
N GLU A 371 -16.24 18.57 15.05
CA GLU A 371 -16.17 18.77 13.59
C GLU A 371 -16.01 17.43 12.86
N GLN A 372 -15.15 16.56 13.38
CA GLN A 372 -14.95 15.22 12.83
C GLN A 372 -16.17 14.32 13.08
N ALA A 373 -16.86 14.47 14.21
CA ALA A 373 -18.14 13.80 14.47
C ALA A 373 -19.24 14.21 13.49
N ASP A 374 -19.36 15.50 13.19
CA ASP A 374 -20.32 16.02 12.22
C ASP A 374 -20.00 15.52 10.81
N TYR A 375 -18.72 15.53 10.41
CA TYR A 375 -18.28 15.00 9.13
C TYR A 375 -18.56 13.49 8.99
N THR A 376 -18.20 12.71 10.02
CA THR A 376 -18.47 11.26 10.08
C THR A 376 -19.96 10.98 10.03
N GLY A 377 -20.80 11.80 10.69
CA GLY A 377 -22.25 11.70 10.64
C GLY A 377 -22.83 11.90 9.24
N ARG A 378 -22.28 12.86 8.48
CA ARG A 378 -22.69 13.10 7.08
C ARG A 378 -22.24 11.96 6.15
N LEU A 379 -21.03 11.44 6.33
CA LEU A 379 -20.59 10.23 5.64
C LEU A 379 -21.53 9.06 5.96
N LEU A 380 -21.86 8.85 7.23
CA LEU A 380 -22.76 7.77 7.64
C LEU A 380 -24.15 7.91 7.01
N GLN A 381 -24.66 9.13 6.83
CA GLN A 381 -25.93 9.37 6.14
C GLN A 381 -25.87 8.92 4.67
N LEU A 382 -24.78 9.25 3.96
CA LEU A 382 -24.57 8.81 2.59
C LEU A 382 -24.37 7.29 2.50
N ALA A 383 -23.50 6.71 3.36
CA ALA A 383 -23.29 5.27 3.44
C ALA A 383 -24.59 4.51 3.73
N SER A 384 -25.42 5.02 4.63
CA SER A 384 -26.72 4.42 4.94
C SER A 384 -27.63 4.44 3.71
N THR A 385 -27.71 5.59 3.02
CA THR A 385 -28.50 5.71 1.78
C THR A 385 -28.04 4.70 0.72
N LEU A 386 -26.73 4.55 0.54
CA LEU A 386 -26.14 3.61 -0.42
C LEU A 386 -26.36 2.16 0.01
N TYR A 387 -26.20 1.83 1.29
CA TYR A 387 -26.51 0.53 1.85
C TYR A 387 -27.97 0.14 1.61
N TYR A 388 -28.92 1.07 1.80
CA TYR A 388 -30.36 0.82 1.56
C TYR A 388 -30.68 0.65 0.06
N ASN A 389 -30.08 1.47 -0.81
CA ASN A 389 -30.35 1.41 -2.24
C ASN A 389 -29.66 0.24 -2.96
N TYR A 390 -28.53 -0.23 -2.43
CA TYR A 390 -27.69 -1.28 -3.02
C TYR A 390 -27.50 -2.45 -2.06
N ARG A 391 -28.63 -3.00 -1.58
CA ARG A 391 -28.64 -4.21 -0.73
C ARG A 391 -27.89 -5.36 -1.42
N GLY A 392 -27.00 -6.01 -0.67
CA GLY A 392 -26.12 -7.07 -1.17
C GLY A 392 -24.72 -6.59 -1.58
N ASP A 393 -24.48 -5.28 -1.64
CA ASP A 393 -23.13 -4.75 -1.78
C ASP A 393 -22.44 -4.65 -0.41
N HIS A 394 -21.57 -5.62 -0.12
CA HIS A 394 -20.90 -5.75 1.16
C HIS A 394 -20.04 -4.53 1.53
N PHE A 395 -19.57 -3.73 0.55
CA PHE A 395 -18.81 -2.51 0.82
C PHE A 395 -19.61 -1.53 1.69
N TRP A 396 -20.88 -1.30 1.35
CA TRP A 396 -21.71 -0.32 2.07
C TRP A 396 -22.12 -0.82 3.44
N GLY A 397 -22.29 -2.13 3.62
CA GLY A 397 -22.50 -2.73 4.94
C GLY A 397 -21.29 -2.53 5.86
N ALA A 398 -20.09 -2.79 5.34
CA ALA A 398 -18.84 -2.60 6.09
C ALA A 398 -18.59 -1.13 6.42
N ALA A 399 -18.68 -0.23 5.43
CA ALA A 399 -18.50 1.20 5.62
C ALA A 399 -19.51 1.79 6.62
N LYS A 400 -20.79 1.39 6.54
CA LYS A 400 -21.83 1.81 7.49
C LYS A 400 -21.50 1.37 8.91
N ALA A 401 -21.20 0.08 9.11
CA ALA A 401 -20.88 -0.46 10.44
C ALA A 401 -19.64 0.23 11.04
N TYR A 402 -18.63 0.48 10.22
CA TYR A 402 -17.40 1.14 10.65
C TYR A 402 -17.62 2.61 11.05
N LEU A 403 -18.42 3.36 10.28
CA LEU A 403 -18.77 4.74 10.63
C LEU A 403 -19.66 4.81 11.89
N GLU A 404 -20.55 3.85 12.09
CA GLU A 404 -21.31 3.70 13.34
C GLU A 404 -20.38 3.46 14.53
N PHE A 405 -19.37 2.60 14.35
CA PHE A 405 -18.33 2.34 15.35
C PHE A 405 -17.52 3.60 15.70
N LEU A 406 -17.03 4.36 14.70
CA LEU A 406 -16.30 5.61 14.95
C LEU A 406 -17.15 6.65 15.71
N LEU A 407 -18.46 6.68 15.47
CA LEU A 407 -19.42 7.53 16.19
C LEU A 407 -19.81 6.97 17.57
N GLY A 408 -19.20 5.88 18.04
CA GLY A 408 -19.50 5.23 19.31
C GLY A 408 -20.88 4.55 19.36
N ARG A 409 -21.54 4.35 18.21
CA ARG A 409 -22.87 3.72 18.11
C ARG A 409 -22.72 2.20 18.03
N LEU A 410 -22.12 1.61 19.07
CA LEU A 410 -21.70 0.20 19.07
C LEU A 410 -22.85 -0.78 18.80
N ASP A 411 -24.04 -0.54 19.39
CA ASP A 411 -25.23 -1.36 19.14
C ASP A 411 -25.69 -1.30 17.68
N SER A 412 -25.60 -0.12 17.06
CA SER A 412 -25.95 0.06 15.64
C SER A 412 -24.94 -0.63 14.74
N ALA A 413 -23.65 -0.48 15.04
CA ALA A 413 -22.58 -1.17 14.31
C ALA A 413 -22.77 -2.69 14.35
N ARG A 414 -23.06 -3.25 15.53
CA ARG A 414 -23.36 -4.68 15.71
C ARG A 414 -24.59 -5.12 14.91
N ALA A 415 -25.68 -4.36 14.99
CA ALA A 415 -26.89 -4.66 14.23
C ALA A 415 -26.59 -4.67 12.72
N THR A 416 -25.82 -3.70 12.23
CA THR A 416 -25.41 -3.65 10.82
C THR A 416 -24.57 -4.87 10.43
N LEU A 417 -23.58 -5.27 11.23
CA LEU A 417 -22.77 -6.47 10.97
C LEU A 417 -23.63 -7.75 11.00
N ALA A 418 -24.59 -7.82 11.93
CA ALA A 418 -25.53 -8.93 12.03
C ALA A 418 -26.52 -9.03 10.86
N GLU A 419 -26.87 -7.91 10.22
CA GLU A 419 -27.62 -7.92 8.97
C GLU A 419 -26.78 -8.35 7.77
N ASN A 420 -25.45 -8.25 7.87
CA ASN A 420 -24.49 -8.54 6.80
C ASN A 420 -23.62 -9.76 7.16
N GLN A 421 -24.23 -10.80 7.73
CA GLN A 421 -23.50 -11.99 8.18
C GLN A 421 -22.79 -12.74 7.05
N ASP A 422 -23.29 -12.60 5.82
CA ASP A 422 -22.83 -13.28 4.63
C ASP A 422 -21.69 -12.56 3.88
N MET A 423 -21.07 -11.50 4.43
CA MET A 423 -19.90 -10.85 3.83
C MET A 423 -18.80 -11.87 3.50
N LYS A 424 -18.28 -11.81 2.27
CA LYS A 424 -17.25 -12.75 1.76
C LYS A 424 -15.99 -12.03 1.30
N GLY A 425 -14.94 -12.83 1.09
CA GLY A 425 -13.67 -12.40 0.52
C GLY A 425 -13.04 -11.30 1.38
N GLN A 426 -12.56 -10.24 0.72
CA GLN A 426 -11.92 -9.10 1.36
C GLN A 426 -12.74 -8.41 2.46
N TYR A 427 -14.07 -8.37 2.34
CA TYR A 427 -14.94 -7.71 3.33
C TYR A 427 -15.09 -8.54 4.62
N ALA A 428 -14.83 -9.84 4.56
CA ALA A 428 -14.88 -10.70 5.74
C ALA A 428 -13.79 -10.34 6.76
N LYS A 429 -12.61 -9.90 6.29
CA LYS A 429 -11.52 -9.44 7.18
C LYS A 429 -11.95 -8.19 7.95
N VAL A 430 -12.39 -7.14 7.24
CA VAL A 430 -12.90 -5.89 7.85
C VAL A 430 -14.04 -6.17 8.83
N LYS A 431 -14.96 -7.08 8.47
CA LYS A 431 -16.05 -7.52 9.36
C LYS A 431 -15.51 -8.15 10.64
N ARG A 432 -14.63 -9.17 10.53
CA ARG A 432 -14.06 -9.89 11.68
C ARG A 432 -13.28 -8.98 12.59
N GLU A 433 -12.48 -8.08 12.03
CA GLU A 433 -11.72 -7.07 12.77
C GLU A 433 -12.65 -6.18 13.60
N LEU A 434 -13.73 -5.68 12.99
CA LEU A 434 -14.71 -4.85 13.69
C LEU A 434 -15.53 -5.64 14.73
N GLU A 435 -15.89 -6.89 14.44
CA GLU A 435 -16.56 -7.79 15.38
C GLU A 435 -15.68 -8.08 16.61
N LEU A 436 -14.38 -8.30 16.40
CA LEU A 436 -13.41 -8.51 17.48
C LEU A 436 -13.25 -7.26 18.34
N ALA A 437 -13.10 -6.08 17.72
CA ALA A 437 -13.03 -4.81 18.46
C ALA A 437 -14.29 -4.59 19.32
N LEU A 438 -15.47 -4.80 18.74
CA LEU A 438 -16.76 -4.71 19.44
C LEU A 438 -16.86 -5.73 20.58
N PHE A 439 -16.41 -6.96 20.36
CA PHE A 439 -16.42 -8.05 21.36
C PHE A 439 -15.58 -7.69 22.60
N ILE A 440 -14.40 -7.11 22.38
CA ILE A 440 -13.47 -6.68 23.43
C ILE A 440 -14.03 -5.48 24.19
N LEU A 441 -14.59 -4.48 23.50
CA LEU A 441 -15.10 -3.25 24.10
C LEU A 441 -16.24 -3.48 25.08
N GLU A 442 -17.11 -4.45 24.82
CA GLU A 442 -18.30 -4.75 25.64
C GLU A 442 -18.00 -5.50 26.94
N ARG A 443 -16.78 -6.00 27.10
CA ARG A 443 -16.43 -6.89 28.21
C ARG A 443 -15.46 -6.21 29.15
N ASP A 444 -15.67 -6.43 30.43
CA ASP A 444 -14.72 -6.03 31.47
C ASP A 444 -13.68 -7.12 31.70
N THR A 445 -14.07 -8.39 31.56
CA THR A 445 -13.21 -9.58 31.76
C THR A 445 -13.49 -10.62 30.69
N PHE A 446 -12.52 -11.51 30.47
CA PHE A 446 -12.62 -12.61 29.52
C PHE A 446 -12.46 -13.93 30.27
N SER A 447 -13.29 -14.91 29.93
CA SER A 447 -13.05 -16.30 30.30
C SER A 447 -11.88 -16.88 29.50
N ALA A 448 -11.31 -18.00 29.96
CA ALA A 448 -10.22 -18.67 29.24
C ALA A 448 -10.61 -19.11 27.81
N GLU A 449 -11.89 -19.42 27.58
CA GLU A 449 -12.42 -19.73 26.25
C GLU A 449 -12.45 -18.49 25.36
N GLU A 450 -12.90 -17.35 25.90
CA GLU A 450 -12.93 -16.08 25.18
C GLU A 450 -11.52 -15.56 24.88
N GLU A 451 -10.57 -15.70 25.80
CA GLU A 451 -9.16 -15.39 25.54
C GLU A 451 -8.57 -16.28 24.43
N GLY A 452 -8.94 -17.56 24.41
CA GLY A 452 -8.57 -18.49 23.34
C GLY A 452 -9.13 -18.06 21.99
N HIS A 453 -10.40 -17.65 21.95
CA HIS A 453 -11.05 -17.14 20.75
C HIS A 453 -10.42 -15.83 20.24
N ILE A 454 -10.17 -14.86 21.13
CA ILE A 454 -9.49 -13.60 20.78
C ILE A 454 -8.12 -13.89 20.16
N ALA A 455 -7.31 -14.74 20.80
CA ALA A 455 -5.97 -15.05 20.31
C ALA A 455 -6.01 -15.74 18.92
N GLN A 456 -6.99 -16.61 18.69
CA GLN A 456 -7.19 -17.25 17.40
C GLN A 456 -7.60 -16.23 16.31
N GLU A 457 -8.54 -15.33 16.61
CA GLU A 457 -8.96 -14.29 15.65
C GLU A 457 -7.81 -13.36 15.29
N ILE A 458 -6.99 -12.93 16.27
CA ILE A 458 -5.80 -12.09 16.00
C ILE A 458 -4.88 -12.78 14.99
N VAL A 459 -4.57 -14.06 15.21
CA VAL A 459 -3.72 -14.80 14.27
C VAL A 459 -4.39 -14.93 12.90
N GLU A 460 -5.66 -15.35 12.83
CA GLU A 460 -6.31 -15.62 11.55
C GLU A 460 -6.63 -14.36 10.72
N ILE A 461 -6.82 -13.20 11.36
CA ILE A 461 -7.09 -11.94 10.66
C ILE A 461 -5.79 -11.34 10.12
N PHE A 462 -4.70 -11.37 10.91
CA PHE A 462 -3.47 -10.62 10.64
C PHE A 462 -2.28 -11.47 10.14
N ASP A 463 -2.41 -12.79 10.04
CA ASP A 463 -1.41 -13.68 9.41
C ASP A 463 -1.54 -13.64 7.87
N ASP A 464 -1.00 -12.58 7.24
CA ASP A 464 -0.99 -12.42 5.78
C ASP A 464 0.41 -12.15 5.23
N GLY A 465 0.95 -13.11 4.47
CA GLY A 465 2.25 -12.98 3.80
C GLY A 465 2.27 -12.03 2.59
N GLN A 466 1.12 -11.52 2.13
CA GLN A 466 0.99 -10.54 1.05
C GLN A 466 0.82 -9.10 1.55
N ALA A 467 0.61 -8.92 2.86
CA ALA A 467 0.47 -7.62 3.45
C ALA A 467 1.75 -6.79 3.35
N SER A 468 1.59 -5.51 3.00
CA SER A 468 2.69 -4.56 3.16
C SER A 468 3.05 -4.48 4.64
N PHE A 469 4.35 -4.49 4.95
CA PHE A 469 4.90 -4.43 6.31
C PHE A 469 4.29 -3.32 7.19
N TYR A 470 3.69 -2.30 6.58
CA TYR A 470 3.17 -1.11 7.23
C TYR A 470 1.63 -1.09 7.44
N SER A 471 0.83 -1.92 6.76
CA SER A 471 -0.65 -1.91 6.93
C SER A 471 -1.11 -2.85 8.04
N ASP A 472 -0.60 -4.08 8.06
CA ASP A 472 -1.18 -5.15 8.89
C ASP A 472 -0.66 -5.12 10.33
N ARG A 473 0.59 -4.67 10.52
CA ARG A 473 1.13 -4.41 11.87
C ARG A 473 0.31 -3.37 12.62
N ASN A 474 -0.14 -2.33 11.91
CA ASN A 474 -0.94 -1.28 12.54
C ASN A 474 -2.29 -1.84 13.01
N ASN A 475 -2.99 -2.63 12.21
CA ASN A 475 -4.32 -3.12 12.57
C ASN A 475 -4.30 -4.16 13.71
N GLU A 476 -3.32 -5.06 13.71
CA GLU A 476 -3.09 -5.96 14.85
C GLU A 476 -2.85 -5.15 16.13
N GLU A 477 -1.98 -4.14 16.06
CA GLU A 477 -1.63 -3.30 17.20
C GLU A 477 -2.81 -2.47 17.71
N PHE A 478 -3.79 -2.14 16.88
CA PHE A 478 -5.05 -1.51 17.35
C PHE A 478 -5.83 -2.45 18.28
N ILE A 479 -5.98 -3.72 17.90
CA ILE A 479 -6.65 -4.74 18.71
C ILE A 479 -5.86 -5.01 20.00
N LEU A 480 -4.53 -5.09 19.91
CA LEU A 480 -3.67 -5.28 21.07
C LEU A 480 -3.73 -4.08 22.04
N ASP A 481 -3.68 -2.84 21.54
CA ASP A 481 -3.82 -1.63 22.37
C ASP A 481 -5.21 -1.57 23.04
N LEU A 482 -6.27 -2.06 22.38
CA LEU A 482 -7.60 -2.19 22.97
C LEU A 482 -7.62 -3.20 24.13
N LEU A 483 -6.94 -4.35 23.97
CA LEU A 483 -6.78 -5.32 25.05
C LEU A 483 -5.91 -4.78 26.18
N ALA A 484 -4.85 -4.02 25.87
CA ALA A 484 -3.99 -3.36 26.83
C ALA A 484 -4.79 -2.36 27.68
N TYR A 485 -5.65 -1.56 27.05
CA TYR A 485 -6.58 -0.66 27.73
C TYR A 485 -7.47 -1.41 28.74
N LYS A 486 -8.08 -2.53 28.34
CA LYS A 486 -8.87 -3.38 29.24
C LYS A 486 -8.04 -3.98 30.37
N ALA A 487 -6.79 -4.37 30.11
CA ALA A 487 -5.87 -4.85 31.14
C ALA A 487 -5.54 -3.75 32.17
N ARG A 488 -5.31 -2.50 31.72
CA ARG A 488 -5.09 -1.33 32.61
C ARG A 488 -6.30 -1.07 33.50
N GLN A 489 -7.52 -1.10 32.95
CA GLN A 489 -8.75 -0.93 33.73
C GLN A 489 -8.91 -1.98 34.85
N ARG A 490 -8.41 -3.20 34.61
CA ARG A 490 -8.41 -4.29 35.60
C ARG A 490 -7.24 -4.23 36.60
N GLY A 491 -6.28 -3.33 36.39
CA GLY A 491 -5.06 -3.25 37.20
C GLY A 491 -3.99 -4.29 36.84
N ASP A 492 -4.12 -4.98 35.70
CA ASP A 492 -3.11 -5.91 35.20
C ASP A 492 -2.05 -5.16 34.38
N ALA A 493 -1.12 -4.53 35.11
CA ALA A 493 -0.07 -3.72 34.50
C ALA A 493 0.89 -4.54 33.63
N LEU A 494 1.13 -5.81 33.96
CA LEU A 494 2.05 -6.65 33.20
C LEU A 494 1.45 -7.04 31.85
N MET A 495 0.19 -7.48 31.84
CA MET A 495 -0.49 -7.82 30.60
C MET A 495 -0.72 -6.57 29.73
N ALA A 496 -1.00 -5.42 30.34
CA ALA A 496 -1.06 -4.15 29.64
C ALA A 496 0.27 -3.80 28.96
N ASP A 497 1.41 -4.00 29.65
CA ASP A 497 2.73 -3.78 29.08
C ASP A 497 3.01 -4.76 27.91
N PHE A 498 2.62 -6.04 28.06
CA PHE A 498 2.81 -7.06 27.00
C PHE A 498 2.01 -6.81 25.73
N LEU A 499 0.77 -6.34 25.89
CA LEU A 499 -0.13 -6.05 24.78
C LEU A 499 0.10 -4.67 24.17
N SER A 500 0.69 -3.74 24.92
CA SER A 500 1.03 -2.44 24.36
C SER A 500 2.24 -2.53 23.44
N ARG A 501 2.44 -1.50 22.63
CA ARG A 501 3.58 -1.33 21.71
C ARG A 501 4.95 -1.12 22.40
N SER A 502 5.08 -1.53 23.66
CA SER A 502 6.34 -1.54 24.41
C SER A 502 7.13 -2.79 24.07
N LEU A 503 8.43 -2.64 23.83
CA LEU A 503 9.32 -3.78 23.59
C LEU A 503 10.16 -4.12 24.83
N LEU A 504 10.47 -5.40 25.01
CA LEU A 504 11.40 -5.86 26.05
C LEU A 504 12.75 -5.13 25.96
N SER A 505 13.20 -4.72 24.76
CA SER A 505 14.42 -3.94 24.58
C SER A 505 14.36 -2.57 25.26
N GLU A 506 13.21 -1.92 25.29
CA GLU A 506 13.02 -0.62 25.95
C GLU A 506 13.04 -0.78 27.47
N PHE A 507 12.44 -1.86 27.96
CA PHE A 507 12.49 -2.24 29.37
C PHE A 507 13.93 -2.49 29.87
N LYS A 508 14.80 -3.07 29.04
CA LYS A 508 16.22 -3.28 29.37
C LYS A 508 16.99 -1.97 29.60
N ILE A 509 16.51 -0.85 29.06
CA ILE A 509 17.17 0.45 29.15
C ILE A 509 16.86 1.15 30.49
N ASP A 510 15.64 1.02 31.03
CA ASP A 510 15.23 1.58 32.33
C ASP A 510 14.44 0.55 33.19
N PRO A 511 15.12 -0.47 33.75
CA PRO A 511 14.45 -1.53 34.49
C PRO A 511 14.02 -1.07 35.89
N ARG A 512 12.71 -1.08 36.15
CA ARG A 512 12.16 -0.94 37.51
C ARG A 512 12.08 -2.31 38.20
N MET A 513 12.66 -2.44 39.39
CA MET A 513 12.72 -3.72 40.13
C MET A 513 11.36 -4.42 40.27
N SER A 514 10.29 -3.69 40.57
CA SER A 514 8.93 -4.24 40.69
C SER A 514 8.40 -4.86 39.39
N ARG A 515 8.79 -4.30 38.23
CA ARG A 515 8.44 -4.85 36.92
C ARG A 515 9.26 -6.11 36.59
N VAL A 516 10.54 -6.14 36.98
CA VAL A 516 11.40 -7.33 36.83
C VAL A 516 10.83 -8.50 37.64
N ASP A 517 10.41 -8.26 38.87
CA ASP A 517 9.82 -9.29 39.73
C ASP A 517 8.50 -9.80 39.13
N SER A 518 7.65 -8.91 38.61
CA SER A 518 6.39 -9.29 37.95
C SER A 518 6.62 -10.17 36.71
N LEU A 519 7.62 -9.83 35.88
CA LEU A 519 8.03 -10.65 34.74
C LEU A 519 8.51 -12.04 35.18
N LEU A 520 9.38 -12.10 36.20
CA LEU A 520 9.90 -13.37 36.72
C LEU A 520 8.79 -14.24 37.30
N ASP A 521 7.83 -13.64 38.01
CA ASP A 521 6.69 -14.36 38.57
C ASP A 521 5.76 -14.89 37.49
N PHE A 522 5.55 -14.14 36.40
CA PHE A 522 4.87 -14.63 35.20
C PHE A 522 5.58 -15.88 34.66
N PHE A 523 6.88 -15.80 34.35
CA PHE A 523 7.64 -16.95 33.81
C PHE A 523 7.69 -18.18 34.73
N ARG A 524 7.58 -17.98 36.05
CA ARG A 524 7.59 -19.08 37.03
C ARG A 524 6.23 -19.75 37.19
N ARG A 525 5.16 -19.15 36.68
CA ARG A 525 3.81 -19.71 36.79
C ARG A 525 3.70 -20.98 35.91
N PRO A 526 3.13 -22.09 36.41
CA PRO A 526 3.15 -23.39 35.72
C PRO A 526 2.26 -23.49 34.46
N GLY A 527 1.66 -22.39 34.00
CA GLY A 527 0.81 -22.34 32.82
C GLY A 527 0.47 -20.91 32.41
N HIS A 528 0.20 -20.73 31.12
CA HIS A 528 -0.19 -19.48 30.48
C HIS A 528 -1.33 -19.72 29.50
N THR A 529 -2.20 -18.72 29.34
CA THR A 529 -3.26 -18.75 28.32
C THR A 529 -2.67 -18.42 26.94
N THR A 530 -3.38 -18.79 25.86
CA THR A 530 -2.92 -18.49 24.50
C THR A 530 -2.73 -16.99 24.30
N LEU A 531 -3.60 -16.16 24.87
CA LEU A 531 -3.51 -14.71 24.79
C LEU A 531 -2.28 -14.17 25.52
N GLU A 532 -1.98 -14.67 26.72
CA GLU A 532 -0.77 -14.28 27.48
C GLU A 532 0.52 -14.62 26.72
N VAL A 533 0.52 -15.75 26.03
CA VAL A 533 1.66 -16.17 25.22
C VAL A 533 1.78 -15.33 23.95
N LEU A 534 0.65 -14.98 23.32
CA LEU A 534 0.61 -14.08 22.17
C LEU A 534 1.15 -12.69 22.55
N ALA A 535 0.67 -12.14 23.67
CA ALA A 535 1.12 -10.86 24.20
C ALA A 535 2.62 -10.88 24.54
N LEU A 536 3.12 -11.97 25.13
CA LEU A 536 4.54 -12.13 25.39
C LEU A 536 5.35 -12.11 24.07
N LYS A 537 4.89 -12.80 23.02
CA LYS A 537 5.58 -12.82 21.71
C LYS A 537 5.67 -11.42 21.11
N HIS A 538 4.57 -10.66 21.17
CA HIS A 538 4.52 -9.26 20.76
C HIS A 538 5.57 -8.44 21.53
N TYR A 539 5.54 -8.52 22.86
CA TYR A 539 6.45 -7.82 23.77
C TYR A 539 7.94 -8.11 23.54
N VAL A 540 8.32 -9.36 23.26
CA VAL A 540 9.72 -9.72 23.02
C VAL A 540 10.21 -9.38 21.61
N GLY A 541 9.31 -8.98 20.70
CA GLY A 541 9.64 -8.63 19.32
C GLY A 541 10.12 -9.81 18.47
N ASN A 542 9.73 -11.05 18.80
CA ASN A 542 10.15 -12.25 18.08
C ASN A 542 9.48 -12.30 16.69
N ARG A 543 10.29 -12.47 15.64
CA ARG A 543 9.91 -12.32 14.21
C ARG A 543 9.56 -13.63 13.49
N GLU A 544 9.49 -14.77 14.20
CA GLU A 544 9.19 -16.07 13.56
C GLU A 544 7.69 -16.30 13.29
N ASP A 545 7.38 -17.04 12.23
CA ASP A 545 6.03 -17.37 11.77
C ASP A 545 5.21 -18.09 12.86
N TRP A 546 3.95 -17.70 13.01
CA TRP A 546 3.04 -18.17 14.07
C TRP A 546 2.79 -19.68 14.06
N GLU A 547 2.98 -20.37 12.93
CA GLU A 547 2.84 -21.83 12.83
C GLU A 547 3.89 -22.60 13.64
N LEU A 548 5.14 -22.14 13.67
CA LEU A 548 6.24 -22.79 14.41
C LEU A 548 6.04 -22.73 15.94
N PHE A 549 5.35 -21.69 16.42
CA PHE A 549 5.11 -21.47 17.83
C PHE A 549 4.06 -22.44 18.42
N ARG A 550 3.12 -22.91 17.59
CA ARG A 550 2.09 -23.89 17.99
C ARG A 550 2.67 -25.24 18.40
N GLU A 551 3.84 -25.60 17.88
CA GLU A 551 4.39 -26.95 18.02
C GLU A 551 5.30 -27.13 19.24
N ASN A 552 6.01 -26.10 19.72
CA ASN A 552 6.88 -26.25 20.91
C ASN A 552 7.31 -24.92 21.59
N PRO A 553 6.47 -24.32 22.46
CA PRO A 553 6.75 -23.03 23.12
C PRO A 553 8.01 -23.02 24.00
N ARG A 554 8.44 -24.18 24.52
CA ARG A 554 9.60 -24.27 25.43
C ARG A 554 10.95 -24.25 24.70
N ALA A 555 11.02 -24.71 23.46
CA ALA A 555 12.27 -24.85 22.73
C ALA A 555 12.86 -23.52 22.24
N GLN A 556 12.07 -22.44 22.24
CA GLN A 556 12.50 -21.11 21.83
C GLN A 556 12.69 -20.12 23.00
N MET A 557 12.55 -20.61 24.24
CA MET A 557 12.83 -19.83 25.46
C MET A 557 14.20 -20.18 26.08
N GLU A 558 14.91 -21.16 25.51
CA GLU A 558 16.34 -21.48 25.77
C GLU A 558 17.23 -20.73 24.78
#